data_AF-A0A1S6HC61-F1
#
_entry.id   AF-A0A1S6HC61-F1
#
_cell.length_a   1.000
_cell.length_b   1.000
_cell.length_c   1.000
_cell.angle_alpha   90.00
_cell.angle_beta   90.00
_cell.angle_gamma   90.00
#
_symmetry.space_group_name_H-M   'P 1'
#
loop_
_entity.id
_entity.type
_entity.pdbx_description
1 polymer ?
#
loop_
_entity_poly.entity_id
_entity_poly.type
_entity_poly.pdbx_seq_one_letter_code
_entity_poly.pdbx_strand_id
1 'polypeptide(L)'
;MSRKARKLDVICLNKSCSDYEKKGLRNIIRFGKQANGTQRYRCTTCWKTFPRTSGTPFFWKHLPKKEITNICKMFAEKTPFRGIARQTNHHLDTIRSIADAVAKYCKKFNEYFIVELKLT
;
A
#
# COMPACT_ATOMS: atom_id res chain seq x y z
N MET A 1 5.25 -31.09 18.09
CA MET A 1 6.00 -29.82 18.09
C MET A 1 5.30 -28.82 17.16
N SER A 2 4.72 -27.75 17.69
CA SER A 2 4.04 -26.73 16.87
C SER A 2 5.04 -26.08 15.91
N ARG A 3 4.73 -26.08 14.59
CA ARG A 3 5.59 -25.44 13.59
C ARG A 3 5.66 -23.94 13.87
N LYS A 4 6.86 -23.40 14.12
CA LYS A 4 7.07 -21.95 14.26
C LYS A 4 6.56 -21.23 13.01
N ALA A 5 5.84 -20.13 13.20
CA ALA A 5 5.32 -19.32 12.11
C ALA A 5 6.46 -18.84 11.19
N ARG A 6 6.22 -18.88 9.88
CA ARG A 6 7.17 -18.44 8.84
C ARG A 6 7.43 -16.94 9.00
N LYS A 7 8.70 -16.53 8.87
CA LYS A 7 9.06 -15.10 8.79
C LYS A 7 8.48 -14.50 7.51
N LEU A 8 7.62 -13.51 7.64
CA LEU A 8 7.01 -12.77 6.54
C LEU A 8 7.59 -11.34 6.50
N ASP A 9 7.57 -10.76 5.30
CA ASP A 9 7.93 -9.37 4.98
C ASP A 9 6.84 -8.35 5.36
N VAL A 10 5.77 -8.82 5.98
CA VAL A 10 4.56 -8.05 6.27
C VAL A 10 4.60 -7.54 7.71
N ILE A 11 4.09 -6.33 7.94
CA ILE A 11 3.99 -5.67 9.25
C ILE A 11 2.53 -5.38 9.60
N CYS A 12 2.25 -5.16 10.89
CA CYS A 12 0.92 -4.77 11.32
C CYS A 12 0.70 -3.28 11.03
N LEU A 13 -0.33 -2.97 10.25
CA LEU A 13 -0.70 -1.59 9.90
C LEU A 13 -1.80 -1.02 10.81
N ASN A 14 -2.17 -1.73 11.87
CA ASN A 14 -3.16 -1.25 12.82
C ASN A 14 -2.50 -0.34 13.86
N LYS A 15 -2.74 0.97 13.78
CA LYS A 15 -2.18 1.97 14.72
C LYS A 15 -2.50 1.70 16.19
N SER A 16 -3.60 1.00 16.48
CA SER A 16 -3.98 0.63 17.85
C SER A 16 -3.32 -0.66 18.36
N CYS A 17 -2.47 -1.29 17.55
CA CYS A 17 -1.78 -2.52 17.93
C CYS A 17 -0.49 -2.19 18.67
N SER A 18 -0.19 -2.91 19.75
CA SER A 18 1.10 -2.85 20.45
C SER A 18 2.29 -3.19 19.53
N ASP A 19 2.03 -3.96 18.48
CA ASP A 19 2.99 -4.35 17.45
C ASP A 19 2.87 -3.56 16.13
N TYR A 20 2.37 -2.33 16.18
CA TYR A 20 2.29 -1.46 15.00
C TYR A 20 3.69 -1.22 14.39
N GLU A 21 3.83 -1.44 13.09
CA GLU A 21 5.06 -1.26 12.29
C GLU A 21 6.33 -2.02 12.77
N LYS A 22 6.22 -2.89 13.78
CA LYS A 22 7.34 -3.71 14.26
C LYS A 22 7.65 -4.87 13.31
N LYS A 23 8.93 -5.04 12.98
CA LYS A 23 9.42 -6.12 12.09
C LYS A 23 9.91 -7.32 12.91
N GLY A 24 9.83 -8.52 12.33
CA GLY A 24 10.50 -9.72 12.87
C GLY A 24 9.78 -10.47 13.99
N LEU A 25 8.63 -9.98 14.47
CA LEU A 25 7.88 -10.56 15.59
C LEU A 25 7.16 -11.89 15.28
N ARG A 26 7.07 -12.28 13.99
CA ARG A 26 6.34 -13.48 13.52
C ARG A 26 4.87 -13.55 13.99
N ASN A 27 4.31 -12.40 14.35
CA ASN A 27 2.93 -12.20 14.80
C ASN A 27 1.94 -12.10 13.63
N ILE A 28 2.37 -12.34 12.40
CA ILE A 28 1.52 -12.24 11.21
C ILE A 28 1.45 -13.60 10.55
N ILE A 29 0.22 -14.08 10.34
CA ILE A 29 -0.07 -15.36 9.71
C ILE A 29 -0.84 -15.14 8.41
N ARG A 30 -0.72 -16.10 7.48
CA ARG A 30 -1.54 -16.12 6.26
C ARG A 30 -2.97 -16.53 6.63
N PHE A 31 -3.95 -15.79 6.14
CA PHE A 31 -5.37 -15.99 6.46
C PHE A 31 -6.22 -16.04 5.18
N GLY A 32 -5.99 -17.07 4.35
CA GLY A 32 -6.70 -17.24 3.08
C GLY A 32 -6.35 -16.18 2.01
N LYS A 33 -7.15 -16.14 0.95
CA LYS A 33 -7.02 -15.19 -0.16
C LYS A 33 -8.36 -14.48 -0.40
N GLN A 34 -8.33 -13.28 -0.98
CA GLN A 34 -9.52 -12.62 -1.53
C GLN A 34 -9.96 -13.29 -2.84
N ALA A 35 -11.17 -13.00 -3.30
CA ALA A 35 -11.71 -13.50 -4.57
C ALA A 35 -10.80 -13.18 -5.78
N ASN A 36 -10.14 -12.03 -5.76
CA ASN A 36 -9.16 -11.62 -6.77
C ASN A 36 -7.77 -12.30 -6.62
N GLY A 37 -7.62 -13.30 -5.75
CA GLY A 37 -6.38 -14.02 -5.49
C GLY A 37 -5.39 -13.31 -4.55
N THR A 38 -5.67 -12.09 -4.10
CA THR A 38 -4.79 -11.34 -3.19
C THR A 38 -4.68 -12.04 -1.84
N GLN A 39 -3.46 -12.30 -1.39
CA GLN A 39 -3.20 -12.92 -0.08
C GLN A 39 -3.72 -12.03 1.06
N ARG A 40 -4.46 -12.62 1.99
CA ARG A 40 -4.84 -11.97 3.26
C ARG A 40 -3.92 -12.42 4.38
N TYR A 41 -3.68 -11.50 5.31
CA TYR A 41 -2.92 -11.73 6.52
C TYR A 41 -3.75 -11.40 7.75
N ARG A 42 -3.40 -12.02 8.87
CA ARG A 42 -3.98 -11.73 10.19
C ARG A 42 -2.85 -11.50 11.18
N CYS A 43 -2.95 -10.42 11.94
CA CYS A 43 -2.09 -10.20 13.10
C CYS A 43 -2.60 -11.05 14.26
N THR A 44 -1.76 -11.82 14.93
CA THR A 44 -2.13 -12.63 16.10
C THR A 44 -2.23 -11.81 17.38
N THR A 45 -1.66 -10.59 17.38
CA THR A 45 -1.68 -9.69 18.54
C THR A 45 -2.97 -8.89 18.64
N CYS A 46 -3.39 -8.26 17.53
CA CYS A 46 -4.64 -7.47 17.50
C CYS A 46 -5.78 -8.15 16.73
N TRP A 47 -5.56 -9.36 16.22
CA TRP A 47 -6.54 -10.18 15.48
C TRP A 47 -7.12 -9.57 14.19
N LYS A 48 -6.76 -8.34 13.84
CA LYS A 48 -7.20 -7.68 12.61
C LYS A 48 -6.63 -8.38 11.38
N THR A 49 -7.46 -8.48 10.34
CA THR A 49 -7.07 -9.00 9.03
C THR A 49 -6.84 -7.86 8.05
N PHE A 50 -5.87 -8.02 7.17
CA PHE A 50 -5.56 -7.04 6.15
C PHE A 50 -5.01 -7.73 4.89
N PRO A 51 -5.38 -7.29 3.68
CA PRO A 51 -4.81 -7.83 2.44
C PRO A 51 -3.35 -7.41 2.26
N ARG A 52 -2.59 -8.13 1.42
CA ARG A 52 -1.19 -7.78 1.11
C ARG A 52 -1.03 -6.38 0.53
N THR A 53 -2.05 -5.88 -0.16
CA THR A 53 -2.06 -4.54 -0.74
C THR A 53 -2.22 -3.43 0.28
N SER A 54 -2.55 -3.74 1.54
CA SER A 54 -2.67 -2.73 2.60
C SER A 54 -1.38 -1.96 2.77
N GLY A 55 -1.45 -0.63 2.83
CA GLY A 55 -0.27 0.22 2.90
C GLY A 55 0.49 0.38 1.57
N THR A 56 -0.12 0.00 0.45
CA THR A 56 0.41 0.30 -0.90
C THR A 56 -0.58 1.17 -1.70
N PRO A 57 -0.14 1.85 -2.77
CA PRO A 57 -1.05 2.59 -3.67
C PRO A 57 -2.12 1.72 -4.33
N PHE A 58 -1.95 0.39 -4.30
CA PHE A 58 -2.87 -0.59 -4.87
C PHE A 58 -4.06 -0.93 -3.95
N PHE A 59 -4.09 -0.40 -2.71
CA PHE A 59 -5.16 -0.66 -1.76
C PHE A 59 -6.47 0.01 -2.20
N TRP A 60 -7.58 -0.76 -2.21
CA TRP A 60 -8.93 -0.28 -2.58
C TRP A 60 -9.07 0.26 -3.99
N LYS A 61 -8.21 -0.18 -4.92
CA LYS A 61 -8.35 0.15 -6.34
C LYS A 61 -8.88 -1.06 -7.12
N HIS A 62 -9.89 -0.84 -7.94
CA HIS A 62 -10.46 -1.85 -8.85
C HIS A 62 -9.66 -2.00 -10.15
N LEU A 63 -8.72 -1.08 -10.41
CA LEU A 63 -7.88 -1.12 -11.60
C LEU A 63 -6.82 -2.22 -11.49
N PRO A 64 -6.50 -2.90 -12.61
CA PRO A 64 -5.40 -3.84 -12.66
C PRO A 64 -4.07 -3.15 -12.30
N LYS A 65 -3.19 -3.90 -11.64
CA LYS A 65 -1.89 -3.39 -11.17
C LYS A 65 -1.05 -2.74 -12.28
N LYS A 66 -1.14 -3.28 -13.51
CA LYS A 66 -0.42 -2.77 -14.68
C LYS A 66 -0.87 -1.35 -15.04
N GLU A 67 -2.16 -1.08 -15.06
CA GLU A 67 -2.70 0.25 -15.35
C GLU A 67 -2.30 1.27 -14.30
N ILE A 68 -2.44 0.92 -13.00
CA ILE A 68 -2.00 1.80 -11.92
C ILE A 68 -0.51 2.12 -12.05
N THR A 69 0.32 1.13 -12.40
CA THR A 69 1.76 1.34 -12.61
C THR A 69 2.02 2.29 -13.78
N ASN A 70 1.29 2.17 -14.88
CA ASN A 70 1.43 3.07 -16.03
C ASN A 70 1.01 4.50 -15.67
N ILE A 71 -0.12 4.68 -14.98
CA ILE A 71 -0.56 6.00 -14.50
C ILE A 71 0.51 6.64 -13.59
N CYS A 72 1.11 5.86 -12.69
CA CYS A 72 2.19 6.34 -11.83
C CYS A 72 3.45 6.76 -12.62
N LYS A 73 3.80 6.06 -13.71
CA LYS A 73 4.92 6.47 -14.59
C LYS A 73 4.62 7.83 -15.24
N MET A 74 3.39 8.02 -15.71
CA MET A 74 2.96 9.28 -16.34
C MET A 74 2.97 10.44 -15.35
N PHE A 75 2.69 10.20 -14.06
CA PHE A 75 2.88 11.19 -13.01
C PHE A 75 4.35 11.59 -12.85
N ALA A 76 5.28 10.64 -12.90
CA ALA A 76 6.72 10.93 -12.81
C ALA A 76 7.22 11.74 -14.02
N GLU A 77 6.64 11.53 -15.20
CA GLU A 77 6.87 12.30 -16.42
C GLU A 77 6.21 13.69 -16.42
N LYS A 78 5.52 14.06 -15.32
CA LYS A 78 4.79 15.33 -15.16
C LYS A 78 3.67 15.53 -16.20
N THR A 79 3.12 14.43 -16.71
CA THR A 79 1.98 14.49 -17.63
C THR A 79 0.75 15.07 -16.90
N PRO A 80 0.02 16.04 -17.48
CA PRO A 80 -1.15 16.62 -16.83
C PRO A 80 -2.26 15.58 -16.65
N PHE A 81 -3.03 15.65 -15.56
CA PHE A 81 -4.06 14.64 -15.23
C PHE A 81 -5.10 14.45 -16.34
N ARG A 82 -5.50 15.52 -17.03
CA ARG A 82 -6.40 15.43 -18.20
C ARG A 82 -5.74 14.74 -19.41
N GLY A 83 -4.42 14.87 -19.56
CA GLY A 83 -3.65 14.13 -20.56
C GLY A 83 -3.66 12.64 -20.26
N ILE A 84 -3.38 12.28 -19.00
CA ILE A 84 -3.41 10.89 -18.52
C ILE A 84 -4.80 10.29 -18.72
N ALA A 85 -5.85 10.96 -18.28
CA ALA A 85 -7.24 10.50 -18.41
C ALA A 85 -7.61 10.14 -19.85
N ARG A 86 -7.19 10.97 -20.82
CA ARG A 86 -7.38 10.70 -22.26
C ARG A 86 -6.55 9.53 -22.75
N GLN A 87 -5.27 9.47 -22.40
CA GLN A 87 -4.35 8.42 -22.85
C GLN A 87 -4.69 7.04 -22.28
N THR A 88 -5.18 6.96 -21.04
CA THR A 88 -5.55 5.70 -20.39
C THR A 88 -7.03 5.37 -20.50
N ASN A 89 -7.83 6.21 -21.16
CA ASN A 89 -9.29 6.09 -21.25
C ASN A 89 -9.97 5.88 -19.88
N HIS A 90 -9.59 6.70 -18.89
CA HIS A 90 -10.17 6.67 -17.56
C HIS A 90 -10.80 8.01 -17.21
N HIS A 91 -11.81 8.00 -16.32
CA HIS A 91 -12.38 9.22 -15.80
C HIS A 91 -11.33 10.05 -15.05
N LEU A 92 -11.39 11.38 -15.15
CA LEU A 92 -10.44 12.28 -14.49
C LEU A 92 -10.38 12.06 -12.97
N ASP A 93 -11.52 11.76 -12.35
CA ASP A 93 -11.58 11.51 -10.91
C ASP A 93 -10.90 10.21 -10.50
N THR A 94 -10.86 9.21 -11.39
CA THR A 94 -10.05 8.00 -11.17
C THR A 94 -8.57 8.37 -11.09
N ILE A 95 -8.09 9.20 -12.02
CA ILE A 95 -6.70 9.67 -12.03
C ILE A 95 -6.38 10.48 -10.77
N ARG A 96 -7.24 11.41 -10.39
CA ARG A 96 -7.11 12.19 -9.14
C ARG A 96 -7.08 11.31 -7.91
N SER A 97 -7.97 10.33 -7.82
CA SER A 97 -8.03 9.37 -6.71
C SER A 97 -6.76 8.52 -6.58
N ILE A 98 -6.06 8.24 -7.68
CA ILE A 98 -4.75 7.57 -7.66
C ILE A 98 -3.67 8.57 -7.25
N ALA A 99 -3.68 9.79 -7.81
CA ALA A 99 -2.74 10.84 -7.43
C ALA A 99 -2.79 11.14 -5.93
N ASP A 100 -3.98 11.26 -5.34
CA ASP A 100 -4.19 11.47 -3.90
C ASP A 100 -3.61 10.32 -3.06
N ALA A 101 -3.80 9.08 -3.53
CA ALA A 101 -3.23 7.92 -2.86
C ALA A 101 -1.70 7.99 -2.88
N VAL A 102 -1.09 8.30 -4.02
CA VAL A 102 0.37 8.47 -4.17
C VAL A 102 0.88 9.63 -3.31
N ALA A 103 0.23 10.79 -3.36
CA ALA A 103 0.61 11.98 -2.61
C ALA A 103 0.65 11.72 -1.10
N LYS A 104 -0.28 10.94 -0.55
CA LYS A 104 -0.25 10.52 0.86
C LYS A 104 1.01 9.73 1.22
N TYR A 105 1.51 8.88 0.31
CA TYR A 105 2.76 8.15 0.53
C TYR A 105 3.98 9.07 0.39
N CYS A 106 4.00 9.94 -0.62
CA CYS A 106 5.06 10.93 -0.80
C CYS A 106 5.15 11.89 0.40
N LYS A 107 4.02 12.29 0.99
CA LYS A 107 4.00 13.14 2.18
C LYS A 107 4.67 12.45 3.36
N LYS A 108 4.33 11.19 3.64
CA LYS A 108 4.99 10.41 4.70
C LYS A 108 6.49 10.25 4.46
N PHE A 109 6.88 10.05 3.20
CA PHE A 109 8.29 9.95 2.83
C PHE A 109 9.01 11.29 3.05
N ASN A 110 8.44 12.40 2.59
CA ASN A 110 9.01 13.73 2.78
C ASN A 110 9.07 14.12 4.27
N GLU A 111 8.02 13.83 5.05
CA GLU A 111 8.01 14.05 6.50
C GLU A 111 9.17 13.30 7.18
N TYR A 112 9.40 12.04 6.81
CA TYR A 112 10.55 11.28 7.29
C TYR A 112 11.89 11.94 6.90
N PHE A 113 12.05 12.40 5.66
CA PHE A 113 13.29 13.02 5.19
C PHE A 113 13.58 14.37 5.87
N ILE A 114 12.57 15.23 6.02
CA ILE A 114 12.73 16.55 6.64
C ILE A 114 13.05 16.39 8.13
N VAL A 115 12.32 15.53 8.84
CA VAL A 115 12.43 15.41 10.31
C VAL A 115 13.65 14.59 10.71
N GLU A 116 13.81 13.39 10.15
CA GLU A 116 14.83 12.43 10.60
C GLU A 116 16.18 12.67 9.92
N LEU A 117 16.19 13.08 8.65
CA LEU A 117 17.43 13.26 7.87
C LEU A 117 17.90 14.72 7.81
N LYS A 118 17.09 15.68 8.29
CA LYS A 118 17.39 17.13 8.26
C LYS A 118 17.80 17.65 6.87
N LEU A 119 17.33 16.99 5.82
CA LEU A 119 17.57 17.41 4.45
C LEU A 119 16.60 18.55 4.16
N THR A 120 17.13 19.77 4.19
CA THR A 120 16.40 21.01 3.89
C THR A 120 17.24 21.85 2.95
#